data_AF-A0A838NGJ9-F1
#
_entry.id   AF-A0A838NGJ9-F1
#
_cell.length_a   1.000
_cell.length_b   1.000
_cell.length_c   1.000
_cell.angle_alpha   90.00
_cell.angle_beta   90.00
_cell.angle_gamma   90.00
#
_symmetry.space_group_name_H-M   'P 1'
#
loop_
_entity.id
_entity.type
_entity.pdbx_description
1 polymer ?
#
loop_
_entity_poly.entity_id
_entity_poly.type
_entity_poly.pdbx_seq_one_letter_code
_entity_poly.pdbx_strand_id
1 'polypeptide(L)' 'MAELQEHDAMTCRACGREERASEGYPCTNCGTFLCLICSFRGVTLCAACEAGGQQGGAPGPDGSVS' A
#
# COMPACT_ATOMS: atom_id res chain seq x y z
N MET A 1 -21.11 18.80 -15.50
CA MET A 1 -20.10 19.09 -14.46
C MET A 1 -19.01 18.06 -14.64
N ALA A 2 -17.81 18.48 -15.02
CA ALA A 2 -16.68 17.59 -15.22
C ALA A 2 -16.38 16.89 -13.88
N GLU A 3 -16.64 15.59 -13.87
CA GLU A 3 -16.24 14.66 -12.83
C GLU A 3 -14.77 14.90 -12.47
N LEU A 4 -14.55 15.31 -11.22
CA LEU A 4 -13.23 15.29 -10.62
C LEU A 4 -12.89 13.81 -10.48
N GLN A 5 -12.42 13.19 -11.56
CA GLN A 5 -11.91 11.85 -11.55
C GLN A 5 -10.60 11.93 -10.78
N GLU A 6 -10.72 11.87 -9.46
CA GLU A 6 -9.61 11.75 -8.55
C GLU A 6 -8.67 10.68 -9.12
N HIS A 7 -7.48 11.13 -9.54
CA HIS A 7 -6.44 10.25 -10.04
C HIS A 7 -5.95 9.44 -8.85
N ASP A 8 -6.70 8.39 -8.51
CA ASP A 8 -6.41 7.43 -7.46
C ASP A 8 -5.27 6.48 -7.90
N ALA A 9 -4.37 6.94 -8.77
CA ALA A 9 -3.23 6.17 -9.20
C ALA A 9 -2.17 6.23 -8.09
N MET A 10 -1.87 5.09 -7.47
CA MET A 10 -0.82 4.92 -6.48
C MET A 10 0.29 4.02 -7.01
N THR A 11 1.52 4.35 -6.63
CA THR A 11 2.71 3.57 -6.99
C THR A 11 2.91 2.42 -6.01
N CYS A 12 2.93 1.19 -6.52
CA CYS A 12 3.22 0.00 -5.74
C CYS A 12 4.65 0.07 -5.16
N ARG A 13 4.77 -0.10 -3.84
CA ARG A 13 6.08 -0.09 -3.16
C ARG A 13 6.84 -1.42 -3.23
N ALA A 14 6.26 -2.45 -3.84
CA ALA A 14 6.99 -3.68 -4.14
C ALA A 14 7.63 -3.66 -5.53
N CYS A 15 6.90 -3.25 -6.56
CA CYS A 15 7.38 -3.32 -7.95
C CYS A 15 7.58 -1.95 -8.64
N GLY A 16 7.16 -0.85 -8.01
CA GLY A 16 7.30 0.50 -8.56
C GLY A 16 6.29 0.86 -9.66
N ARG A 17 5.30 0.00 -9.94
CA ARG A 17 4.28 0.26 -10.96
C ARG A 17 3.14 1.11 -10.41
N GLU A 18 2.68 2.06 -11.20
CA GLU A 18 1.49 2.87 -10.93
C GLU A 18 0.23 2.06 -11.27
N GLU A 19 -0.68 1.94 -10.31
CA GLU A 19 -1.95 1.25 -10.46
C GLU A 19 -3.03 1.96 -9.65
N ARG A 20 -4.30 1.61 -9.86
CA ARG A 20 -5.42 2.20 -9.14
C ARG A 20 -5.38 1.78 -7.66
N ALA A 21 -5.41 2.75 -6.75
CA ALA A 21 -5.30 2.52 -5.33
C ALA A 21 -6.50 1.74 -4.78
N SER A 22 -7.68 2.01 -5.34
CA SER A 22 -8.92 1.30 -5.06
C SER A 22 -8.88 -0.20 -5.35
N GLU A 23 -7.91 -0.69 -6.14
CA GLU A 23 -7.76 -2.10 -6.50
C GLU A 23 -6.51 -2.75 -5.86
N GLY A 24 -5.67 -2.00 -5.15
CA GLY A 24 -4.49 -2.57 -4.51
C GLY A 24 -4.74 -3.06 -3.09
N TYR A 25 -3.72 -3.74 -2.55
CA TYR A 25 -3.73 -4.35 -1.23
C TYR A 25 -2.64 -3.72 -0.34
N PRO A 26 -2.88 -3.58 0.98
CA PRO A 26 -1.88 -3.08 1.90
C PRO A 26 -0.82 -4.15 2.22
N CYS A 27 0.41 -3.71 2.42
CA CYS A 27 1.51 -4.53 2.94
C CYS A 27 1.22 -4.99 4.36
N THR A 28 1.44 -6.28 4.66
CA THR A 28 1.14 -6.88 5.97
C THR A 28 2.00 -6.32 7.12
N ASN A 29 3.17 -5.78 6.83
CA ASN A 29 4.09 -5.26 7.85
C ASN A 29 3.89 -3.76 8.14
N CYS A 30 3.84 -2.94 7.09
CA CYS A 30 3.81 -1.48 7.21
C CYS A 30 2.54 -0.81 6.68
N GLY A 31 1.60 -1.57 6.13
CA GLY A 31 0.35 -1.04 5.55
C GLY A 31 0.52 -0.28 4.23
N THR A 32 1.73 -0.25 3.66
CA THR A 32 1.99 0.49 2.41
C THR A 32 1.29 -0.15 1.21
N PHE A 33 0.99 0.66 0.19
CA PHE A 33 0.28 0.21 -1.00
C PHE A 33 1.07 -0.80 -1.86
N LEU A 34 0.42 -1.93 -2.16
CA LEU A 34 0.85 -2.95 -3.12
C LEU A 34 -0.20 -3.06 -4.23
N CYS A 35 0.25 -3.17 -5.48
CA CYS A 35 -0.67 -3.34 -6.62
C CYS A 35 -1.36 -4.73 -6.60
N LEU A 36 -2.49 -4.82 -7.30
CA LEU A 36 -3.27 -6.04 -7.48
C LEU A 36 -2.42 -7.15 -8.11
N ILE A 37 -1.55 -6.81 -9.07
CA ILE A 37 -0.65 -7.76 -9.75
C ILE A 37 0.32 -8.40 -8.75
N CYS A 38 0.87 -7.61 -7.81
CA CYS A 38 1.73 -8.13 -6.74
C CYS A 38 0.95 -9.06 -5.82
N SER A 39 -0.29 -8.70 -5.47
CA SER A 39 -1.19 -9.54 -4.67
C SER A 39 -1.49 -10.88 -5.36
N PHE A 40 -1.79 -10.87 -6.66
CA PHE A 40 -1.99 -12.10 -7.46
C PHE A 40 -0.75 -12.99 -7.54
N ARG A 41 0.45 -12.40 -7.45
CA ARG A 41 1.71 -13.15 -7.38
C ARG A 41 2.02 -13.68 -5.98
N GLY A 42 1.18 -13.39 -4.99
CA GLY A 42 1.38 -13.76 -3.59
C GLY A 42 2.32 -12.82 -2.82
N VAL A 43 2.61 -11.64 -3.36
CA VAL A 43 3.45 -10.64 -2.69
C VAL A 43 2.61 -9.86 -1.69
N THR A 44 2.83 -10.12 -0.40
CA THR A 44 2.13 -9.45 0.72
C THR A 44 3.01 -8.42 1.45
N LEU A 45 4.29 -8.34 1.06
CA LEU A 45 5.29 -7.49 1.68
C LEU A 45 5.88 -6.51 0.65
N CYS A 46 6.19 -5.31 1.12
CA CYS A 46 6.84 -4.27 0.33
C CYS A 46 8.32 -4.60 0.06
N ALA A 47 8.94 -4.04 -0.98
CA ALA A 47 10.34 -4.34 -1.29
C ALA A 47 11.29 -4.00 -0.12
N ALA A 48 11.01 -2.91 0.62
CA ALA A 48 11.76 -2.55 1.83
C ALA A 48 11.56 -3.57 2.96
N CYS A 49 10.34 -4.08 3.10
CA CYS A 49 9.93 -5.07 4.11
C CYS A 49 10.60 -6.43 3.84
N GLU A 50 10.59 -6.87 2.58
CA GLU A 50 11.26 -8.08 2.10
C GLU A 50 12.78 -8.01 2.29
N ALA A 51 13.40 -6.82 2.10
CA ALA A 51 14.84 -6.63 2.25
C ALA A 51 15.32 -6.61 3.72
N GLY A 52 14.45 -6.84 4.70
CA GLY A 52 14.79 -6.74 6.13
C GLY A 52 14.96 -5.29 6.61
N GLY A 53 14.59 -4.32 5.77
CA GLY A 53 14.54 -2.91 6.14
C GLY A 53 13.32 -2.64 7.01
N GLN A 54 13.50 -2.74 8.33
CA GLN A 54 12.59 -2.12 9.29
C GLN A 54 12.67 -0.59 9.10
N GLN A 55 11.92 -0.05 8.15
CA GLN A 55 11.87 1.40 7.91
C GLN A 55 10.43 1.88 8.00
N GLY A 56 10.09 2.40 9.18
CA GLY A 56 8.90 3.22 9.46
C GLY A 56 7.62 2.40 9.59
N GLY A 57 7.12 2.06 10.77
CA GLY A 57 7.01 2.95 11.91
C GLY A 57 5.72 3.76 11.82
N ALA A 58 4.60 3.09 12.08
CA ALA A 58 3.59 3.67 12.95
C ALA A 58 3.12 2.58 13.93
N PRO A 59 3.85 2.33 15.04
CA PRO A 59 3.19 1.93 16.27
C PRO A 59 2.46 3.17 16.80
N GLY A 60 1.13 3.18 16.71
CA GLY A 60 0.27 4.26 17.19
C GLY A 60 -0.98 3.70 17.85
N PRO A 61 -1.07 3.68 19.19
CA PRO A 61 -2.21 3.17 19.95
C PRO A 61 -3.19 4.31 20.27
N ASP A 62 -4.43 4.24 19.79
CA ASP A 62 -5.56 5.06 20.25
C ASP A 62 -6.85 4.44 19.68
N GLY A 63 -7.83 3.93 20.42
CA GLY A 63 -8.12 4.21 21.81
C GLY A 63 -8.89 5.51 22.02
N SER A 64 -9.95 5.82 21.22
CA SER A 64 -11.27 6.39 21.65
C SER A 64 -11.93 7.33 20.64
N VAL A 65 -13.17 6.99 20.21
CA VAL A 65 -14.39 7.85 20.11
C VAL A 65 -15.46 7.03 19.34
N SER A 66 -16.67 6.72 19.81
CA SER A 66 -17.48 7.15 20.95
C SER A 66 -18.42 6.03 21.40
#